data_AF-A0A1B7MJ87-F1
#
_entry.id   AF-A0A1B7MJ87-F1
#
_cell.length_a   1.000
_cell.length_b   1.000
_cell.length_c   1.000
_cell.angle_alpha   90.00
_cell.angle_beta   90.00
_cell.angle_gamma   90.00
#
_symmetry.space_group_name_H-M   'P 1'
#
loop_
_entity.id
_entity.type
_entity.pdbx_description
1 polymer ?
#
loop_
_entity_poly.entity_id
_entity_poly.type
_entity_poly.pdbx_seq_one_letter_code
_entity_poly.pdbx_strand_id
1 'polypeptide(L)'
;MDKQTENWPIPVKHRDEFDEIKLNYEASPLRLHHGCSLVEPVDVNDALTGAVVQVFFVMRHYYLRNKKFDTFGADIQQIKLLKPGTSIAHSVYKRRNAHDGLFEIMNTASSSAHVKGDGSGRAEKRSKQVESKGALNGP
;
A
#
# COMPACT_ATOMS: atom_id res chain seq x y z
N MET A 1 28.51 -16.61 -13.07
CA MET A 1 27.44 -16.83 -12.08
C MET A 1 28.06 -16.76 -10.69
N ASP A 2 27.42 -16.02 -9.79
CA ASP A 2 27.80 -16.00 -8.39
C ASP A 2 27.14 -17.15 -7.62
N LYS A 3 27.58 -17.41 -6.39
CA LYS A 3 27.05 -18.51 -5.55
C LYS A 3 25.56 -18.36 -5.26
N GLN A 4 25.02 -17.15 -5.33
CA GLN A 4 23.64 -16.85 -5.00
C GLN A 4 22.69 -17.18 -6.15
N THR A 5 23.11 -16.98 -7.41
CA THR A 5 22.25 -17.13 -8.60
C THR A 5 22.43 -18.46 -9.33
N GLU A 6 23.50 -19.21 -9.03
CA GLU A 6 23.82 -20.49 -9.68
C GLU A 6 22.68 -21.52 -9.64
N ASN A 7 21.90 -21.54 -8.55
CA ASN A 7 20.84 -22.51 -8.32
C ASN A 7 19.43 -21.99 -8.63
N TRP A 8 19.30 -20.82 -9.27
CA TRP A 8 17.98 -20.26 -9.54
C TRP A 8 17.22 -21.10 -10.57
N PRO A 9 15.91 -21.30 -10.37
CA PRO A 9 15.11 -22.11 -11.29
C PRO A 9 14.95 -21.38 -12.63
N ILE A 10 15.47 -21.99 -13.70
CA ILE A 10 15.34 -21.48 -15.06
C ILE A 10 14.43 -22.43 -15.86
N PRO A 11 13.30 -21.96 -16.40
CA PRO A 11 12.44 -22.75 -17.26
C PRO A 11 13.23 -23.31 -18.46
N VAL A 12 13.01 -24.59 -18.81
CA VAL A 12 13.75 -25.29 -19.88
C VAL A 12 13.77 -24.52 -21.20
N LYS A 13 12.63 -23.90 -21.55
CA LYS A 13 12.46 -23.08 -22.76
C LYS A 13 13.41 -21.88 -22.88
N HIS A 14 14.00 -21.41 -21.77
CA HIS A 14 14.89 -20.24 -21.74
C HIS A 14 16.33 -20.61 -21.38
N ARG A 15 16.66 -21.91 -21.28
CA ARG A 15 18.01 -22.34 -20.86
C ARG A 15 19.08 -21.96 -21.87
N ASP A 16 18.83 -22.19 -23.14
CA ASP A 16 19.82 -21.93 -24.20
C ASP A 16 20.16 -20.43 -24.27
N GLU A 17 19.13 -19.58 -24.29
CA GLU A 17 19.28 -18.12 -24.24
C GLU A 17 20.02 -17.65 -22.97
N PHE A 18 19.71 -18.26 -21.82
CA PHE A 18 20.37 -17.95 -20.57
C PHE A 18 21.86 -18.32 -20.60
N ASP A 19 22.19 -19.49 -21.15
CA ASP A 19 23.56 -19.99 -21.22
C ASP A 19 24.47 -19.12 -22.09
N GLU A 20 23.92 -18.46 -23.11
CA GLU A 20 24.65 -17.49 -23.94
C GLU A 20 24.99 -16.20 -23.17
N ILE A 21 24.08 -15.73 -22.31
CA ILE A 21 24.21 -14.41 -21.67
C ILE A 21 24.81 -14.47 -20.25
N LYS A 22 24.75 -15.61 -19.55
CA LYS A 22 25.15 -15.75 -18.13
C LYS A 22 26.61 -15.43 -17.82
N LEU A 23 27.48 -15.36 -18.82
CA LEU A 23 28.89 -14.98 -18.67
C LEU A 23 29.11 -13.47 -18.80
N ASN A 24 28.18 -12.76 -19.44
CA ASN A 24 28.29 -11.33 -19.73
C ASN A 24 27.53 -10.45 -18.74
N TYR A 25 26.59 -11.04 -17.99
CA TYR A 25 25.71 -10.30 -17.09
C TYR A 25 25.66 -10.94 -15.71
N GLU A 26 25.55 -10.09 -14.70
CA GLU A 26 25.36 -10.47 -13.31
C GLU A 26 23.95 -10.06 -12.86
N ALA A 27 23.19 -11.01 -12.32
CA ALA A 27 21.89 -10.72 -11.74
C ALA A 27 22.08 -10.23 -10.30
N SER A 28 21.75 -8.95 -10.05
CA SER A 28 21.73 -8.36 -8.72
C SER A 28 20.29 -8.18 -8.24
N PRO A 29 19.68 -9.17 -7.55
CA PRO A 29 18.32 -9.04 -7.05
C PRO A 29 18.16 -7.87 -6.10
N LEU A 30 16.99 -7.24 -6.16
CA LEU A 30 16.65 -6.13 -5.29
C LEU A 30 16.52 -6.62 -3.84
N ARG A 31 17.22 -5.96 -2.92
CA ARG A 31 17.20 -6.34 -1.50
C ARG A 31 15.87 -5.95 -0.86
N LEU A 32 15.04 -6.94 -0.60
CA LEU A 32 13.78 -6.78 0.11
C LEU A 32 13.93 -7.30 1.54
N HIS A 33 13.65 -6.46 2.52
CA HIS A 33 13.72 -6.83 3.93
C HIS A 33 12.35 -6.86 4.58
N HIS A 34 12.09 -7.90 5.37
CA HIS A 34 10.98 -7.97 6.31
C HIS A 34 11.55 -7.99 7.74
N GLY A 35 11.44 -6.85 8.43
CA GLY A 35 12.16 -6.64 9.70
C GLY A 35 13.68 -6.65 9.48
N CYS A 36 14.37 -7.60 10.11
CA CYS A 36 15.82 -7.81 9.96
C CYS A 36 16.16 -8.93 8.96
N SER A 37 15.16 -9.64 8.45
CA SER A 37 15.35 -10.78 7.53
C SER A 37 15.31 -10.33 6.07
N LEU A 38 16.17 -10.91 5.24
CA LEU A 38 16.12 -10.76 3.78
C LEU A 38 15.06 -11.72 3.23
N VAL A 39 14.24 -11.23 2.28
CA VAL A 39 13.27 -12.05 1.55
C VAL A 39 14.00 -12.70 0.37
N GLU A 40 13.81 -14.00 0.19
CA GLU A 40 14.41 -14.75 -0.90
C GLU A 40 13.87 -14.26 -2.26
N PRO A 41 14.69 -14.20 -3.32
CA PRO A 41 14.28 -13.70 -4.64
C PRO A 41 13.02 -14.35 -5.19
N VAL A 42 12.80 -15.64 -4.91
CA VAL A 42 11.62 -16.40 -5.34
C VAL A 42 10.32 -15.88 -4.71
N ASP A 43 10.39 -15.34 -3.49
CA ASP A 43 9.24 -14.88 -2.72
C ASP A 43 9.00 -13.37 -2.84
N VAL A 44 9.90 -12.63 -3.49
CA VAL A 44 9.86 -11.15 -3.55
C VAL A 44 8.56 -10.63 -4.13
N ASN A 45 8.07 -11.22 -5.23
CA ASN A 45 6.85 -10.75 -5.90
C ASN A 45 5.61 -10.94 -5.00
N ASP A 46 5.52 -12.09 -4.36
CA ASP A 46 4.42 -12.40 -3.46
C ASP A 46 4.47 -11.50 -2.22
N ALA A 47 5.67 -11.31 -1.64
CA ALA A 47 5.87 -10.44 -0.49
C ALA A 47 5.54 -8.97 -0.78
N LEU A 48 5.77 -8.48 -2.00
CA LEU A 48 5.44 -7.12 -2.41
C LEU A 48 3.97 -6.92 -2.77
N THR A 49 3.25 -7.98 -3.13
CA THR A 49 1.88 -7.87 -3.63
C THR A 49 0.94 -7.31 -2.57
N GLY A 50 0.40 -6.10 -2.81
CA GLY A 50 -0.50 -5.42 -1.89
C GLY A 50 0.16 -4.87 -0.61
N ALA A 51 1.49 -4.98 -0.49
CA ALA A 51 2.21 -4.60 0.71
C ALA A 51 2.46 -3.09 0.81
N VAL A 52 2.58 -2.59 2.04
CA VAL A 52 3.07 -1.24 2.31
C VAL A 52 4.56 -1.32 2.55
N VAL A 53 5.34 -0.59 1.76
CA VAL A 53 6.80 -0.65 1.77
C VAL A 53 7.42 0.73 1.93
N GLN A 54 8.61 0.75 2.52
CA GLN A 54 9.54 1.88 2.50
C GLN A 54 10.61 1.59 1.46
N VAL A 55 10.83 2.54 0.54
CA VAL A 55 11.80 2.41 -0.56
C VAL A 55 12.98 3.34 -0.29
N PHE A 56 14.19 2.76 -0.30
CA PHE A 56 15.44 3.50 -0.27
C PHE A 56 16.01 3.54 -1.68
N PHE A 57 16.23 4.74 -2.21
CA PHE A 57 16.71 4.94 -3.56
C PHE A 57 17.71 6.09 -3.62
N VAL A 58 18.57 6.07 -4.64
CA VAL A 58 19.46 7.17 -4.98
C VAL A 58 18.88 7.91 -6.16
N MET A 59 18.86 9.24 -6.10
CA MET A 59 18.48 10.08 -7.22
C MET A 59 19.73 10.67 -7.86
N ARG A 60 19.91 10.44 -9.16
CA ARG A 60 20.98 11.01 -9.98
C ARG A 60 20.42 12.12 -10.84
N HIS A 61 20.96 13.32 -10.70
CA HIS A 61 20.60 14.47 -11.52
C HIS A 61 21.66 14.63 -12.62
N TYR A 62 21.20 14.65 -13.86
CA TYR A 62 22.02 14.85 -15.04
C TYR A 62 21.69 16.20 -15.64
N TYR A 63 22.54 17.18 -15.33
CA TYR A 63 22.52 18.47 -15.98
C TYR A 63 23.10 18.37 -17.40
N LEU A 64 22.28 18.71 -18.38
CA LEU A 64 22.66 18.66 -19.79
C LEU A 64 22.78 20.10 -20.32
N ARG A 65 24.01 20.60 -20.39
CA ARG A 65 24.35 22.02 -20.67
C ARG A 65 23.61 22.65 -21.88
N ASN A 66 23.30 21.84 -22.90
CA ASN A 66 22.65 22.30 -24.14
C ASN A 66 21.20 21.83 -24.30
N LYS A 67 20.57 21.33 -23.24
CA LYS A 67 19.16 20.92 -23.22
C LYS A 67 18.35 21.90 -22.38
N LYS A 68 17.08 22.06 -22.72
CA LYS A 68 16.14 22.92 -21.97
C LYS A 68 15.59 22.24 -20.71
N PHE A 69 15.92 20.97 -20.50
CA PHE A 69 15.44 20.17 -19.38
C PHE A 69 16.56 19.31 -18.84
N ASP A 70 16.50 19.08 -17.54
CA ASP A 70 17.38 18.15 -16.85
C ASP A 70 16.79 16.75 -16.87
N THR A 71 17.67 15.75 -16.76
CA THR A 71 17.25 14.35 -16.65
C THR A 71 17.54 13.86 -15.24
N PHE A 72 16.59 13.12 -14.66
CA PHE A 72 16.74 12.51 -13.34
C PHE A 72 16.64 11.00 -13.49
N GLY A 73 17.59 10.28 -12.90
CA GLY A 73 17.54 8.83 -12.71
C GLY A 73 17.25 8.52 -11.24
N ALA A 74 16.52 7.43 -10.99
CA ALA A 74 16.33 6.92 -9.65
C ALA A 74 16.69 5.42 -9.64
N ASP A 75 17.61 5.05 -8.76
CA ASP A 75 18.04 3.66 -8.59
C ASP A 75 17.60 3.16 -7.22
N ILE A 76 16.75 2.13 -7.22
CA ILE A 76 16.27 1.52 -5.99
C ILE A 76 17.41 0.69 -5.38
N GLN A 77 17.76 0.99 -4.14
CA GLN A 77 18.82 0.32 -3.39
C GLN A 77 18.27 -0.80 -2.52
N GLN A 78 17.16 -0.52 -1.84
CA GLN A 78 16.57 -1.43 -0.86
C GLN A 78 15.08 -1.15 -0.70
N ILE A 79 14.32 -2.19 -0.42
CA ILE A 79 12.92 -2.10 -0.01
C ILE A 79 12.78 -2.71 1.38
N LYS A 80 12.02 -2.05 2.26
CA LYS A 80 11.65 -2.57 3.58
C LYS A 80 10.13 -2.71 3.66
N LEU A 81 9.66 -3.91 3.95
CA LEU A 81 8.27 -4.20 4.24
C LEU A 81 7.88 -3.56 5.58
N LEU A 82 6.88 -2.68 5.54
CA LEU A 82 6.28 -2.07 6.73
C LEU A 82 5.02 -2.83 7.14
N LYS A 83 4.21 -3.25 6.16
CA LYS A 83 3.04 -4.09 6.37
C LYS A 83 2.92 -5.09 5.21
N PRO A 84 2.71 -6.39 5.48
CA PRO A 84 2.49 -7.37 4.44
C PRO A 84 1.21 -7.04 3.66
N GLY A 85 1.13 -7.51 2.43
CA GLY A 85 -0.10 -7.40 1.66
C GLY A 85 -1.22 -8.21 2.29
N THR A 86 -2.35 -7.58 2.55
CA THR A 86 -3.61 -8.31 2.66
C THR A 86 -4.04 -8.64 1.25
N SER A 87 -4.41 -9.91 1.01
CA SER A 87 -5.07 -10.33 -0.23
C SER A 87 -6.13 -9.29 -0.59
N ILE A 88 -5.85 -8.47 -1.59
CA ILE A 88 -6.82 -7.53 -2.10
C ILE A 88 -7.85 -8.41 -2.78
N ALA A 89 -8.96 -8.71 -2.09
CA ALA A 89 -10.16 -9.16 -2.75
C ALA A 89 -10.36 -8.17 -3.90
N HIS A 90 -10.25 -8.64 -5.14
CA HIS A 90 -10.31 -7.77 -6.31
C HIS A 90 -11.53 -6.87 -6.13
N SER A 91 -11.28 -5.58 -5.90
CA SER A 91 -12.37 -4.62 -5.76
C SER A 91 -13.25 -4.78 -6.99
N VAL A 92 -14.52 -5.14 -6.80
CA VAL A 92 -15.53 -5.15 -7.88
C VAL A 92 -15.60 -3.75 -8.51
N TYR A 93 -15.17 -2.73 -7.77
CA TYR A 93 -14.87 -1.39 -8.24
C TYR A 93 -13.44 -1.32 -8.83
N LYS A 94 -13.23 -1.96 -9.99
CA LYS A 94 -12.18 -1.51 -10.91
C LYS A 94 -12.60 -0.13 -11.41
N ARG A 95 -11.77 0.91 -11.25
CA ARG A 95 -11.92 2.10 -12.10
C ARG A 95 -11.77 1.61 -13.54
N ARG A 96 -12.87 1.59 -14.28
CA ARG A 96 -12.87 1.30 -15.72
C ARG A 96 -12.11 2.39 -16.45
N ASN A 97 -11.53 2.05 -17.59
CA ASN A 97 -10.93 3.07 -18.45
C ASN A 97 -12.05 4.03 -18.90
N ALA A 98 -11.75 5.32 -19.02
CA ALA A 98 -12.75 6.33 -19.41
C ALA A 98 -13.40 6.07 -20.79
N HIS A 99 -12.82 5.16 -21.58
CA HIS A 99 -13.30 4.74 -22.90
C HIS A 99 -14.31 3.59 -22.86
N ASP A 100 -14.57 2.98 -21.70
CA ASP A 100 -15.45 1.80 -21.56
C ASP A 100 -16.95 2.14 -21.52
N GLY A 101 -17.32 3.39 -21.76
CA GLY A 101 -18.72 3.83 -21.90
C GLY A 101 -19.51 3.94 -20.58
N LEU A 102 -20.73 4.48 -20.70
CA LEU A 102 -21.64 4.74 -19.58
C LEU A 102 -22.09 3.43 -18.92
N PHE A 103 -22.01 3.36 -17.59
CA PHE A 103 -22.53 2.21 -16.83
C PHE A 103 -23.80 2.59 -16.06
N GLU A 104 -24.67 1.60 -15.91
CA GLU A 104 -25.89 1.72 -15.13
C GLU A 104 -25.53 1.69 -13.64
N ILE A 105 -25.80 2.80 -12.93
CA ILE A 105 -25.61 2.87 -11.49
C ILE A 105 -26.77 2.10 -10.86
N MET A 106 -26.52 0.85 -10.43
CA MET A 106 -27.49 0.15 -9.58
C MET A 106 -27.59 0.91 -8.26
N ASN A 107 -28.72 1.59 -8.07
CA ASN A 107 -29.11 2.16 -6.79
C ASN A 107 -29.26 1.03 -5.77
N THR A 108 -28.23 0.76 -4.98
CA THR A 108 -28.45 0.09 -3.70
C THR A 108 -29.24 1.05 -2.85
N ALA A 109 -30.51 0.72 -2.60
CA ALA A 109 -31.43 1.49 -1.79
C ALA A 109 -30.75 1.92 -0.48
N SER A 110 -30.49 3.22 -0.38
CA SER A 110 -30.09 3.88 0.85
C SER A 110 -31.32 3.89 1.75
N SER A 111 -31.43 2.91 2.64
CA SER A 111 -32.40 2.95 3.74
C SER A 111 -31.92 4.00 4.75
N SER A 112 -32.13 5.29 4.44
CA SER A 112 -32.02 6.35 5.44
C SER A 112 -33.22 6.25 6.38
N ALA A 113 -32.95 5.85 7.62
CA ALA A 113 -33.91 5.91 8.71
C ALA A 113 -34.28 7.37 8.98
N HIS A 114 -35.40 7.82 8.40
CA HIS A 114 -36.06 9.04 8.84
C HIS A 114 -36.88 8.73 10.10
N VAL A 115 -36.29 8.99 11.27
CA VAL A 115 -37.06 9.16 12.50
C VAL A 115 -37.81 10.48 12.39
N LYS A 116 -39.15 10.39 12.30
CA LYS A 116 -40.08 11.50 12.49
C LYS A 116 -39.98 11.99 13.94
N GLY A 117 -39.47 13.19 14.15
CA GLY A 117 -39.69 13.96 15.37
C GLY A 117 -40.80 14.98 15.12
N ASP A 118 -42.06 14.60 15.37
CA ASP A 118 -43.18 15.53 15.43
C ASP A 118 -43.06 16.40 16.70
N GLY A 119 -43.39 17.68 16.56
CA GLY A 119 -42.99 18.77 17.47
C GLY A 119 -43.84 19.00 18.72
N SER A 120 -43.95 20.29 19.08
CA SER A 120 -44.51 20.88 20.31
C SER A 120 -43.49 20.97 21.45
N GLY A 121 -43.09 22.11 22.00
CA GLY A 121 -43.75 23.39 22.15
C GLY A 121 -43.65 23.82 23.63
N ARG A 122 -43.28 25.08 23.88
CA ARG A 122 -43.59 25.89 25.10
C ARG A 122 -42.59 25.91 26.29
N ALA A 123 -41.96 27.09 26.41
CA ALA A 123 -41.75 27.99 27.56
C ALA A 123 -41.34 27.49 28.97
N GLU A 124 -40.19 28.03 29.42
CA GLU A 124 -39.93 28.75 30.69
C GLU A 124 -40.51 28.22 32.03
N LYS A 125 -39.64 27.86 32.99
CA LYS A 125 -39.50 28.54 34.32
C LYS A 125 -38.53 27.82 35.29
N ARG A 126 -37.85 28.66 36.08
CA ARG A 126 -37.03 28.42 37.29
C ARG A 126 -37.60 27.39 38.28
N SER A 127 -36.72 26.71 39.04
CA SER A 127 -36.52 26.93 40.50
C SER A 127 -35.35 26.13 41.09
N LYS A 128 -34.68 26.74 42.09
CA LYS A 128 -33.65 26.18 42.98
C LYS A 128 -34.26 25.20 44.00
N GLN A 129 -33.46 24.26 44.53
CA GLN A 129 -33.19 23.96 45.97
C GLN A 129 -32.30 22.69 46.06
N VAL A 130 -31.04 22.74 46.55
CA VAL A 130 -30.52 22.33 47.90
C VAL A 130 -30.98 20.90 48.28
N GLU A 131 -30.11 19.91 48.53
CA GLU A 131 -29.39 19.76 49.80
C GLU A 131 -28.25 18.70 49.76
N SER A 132 -27.32 18.90 50.69
CA SER A 132 -26.02 18.29 50.96
C SER A 132 -26.03 16.87 51.57
N LYS A 133 -24.80 16.31 51.63
CA LYS A 133 -24.20 15.29 52.55
C LYS A 133 -23.76 14.03 51.80
N GLY A 134 -22.58 13.47 51.99
CA GLY A 134 -21.49 13.75 52.92
C GLY A 134 -20.27 12.91 52.50
N ALA A 135 -19.10 13.35 52.93
CA ALA A 135 -17.81 12.73 52.66
C ALA A 135 -17.43 11.66 53.71
N LEU A 136 -16.27 11.03 53.48
CA LEU A 136 -15.38 10.33 54.43
C LEU A 136 -15.80 8.88 54.76
N ASN A 137 -14.95 7.87 54.94
CA ASN A 137 -13.48 7.69 54.96
C ASN A 137 -13.24 6.17 55.00
N GLY A 138 -12.14 5.64 54.45
CA GLY A 138 -11.00 5.11 55.24
C GLY A 138 -11.20 3.64 55.64
N PRO A 139 -10.16 2.87 56.00
CA PRO A 139 -8.83 3.25 56.46
C PRO A 139 -7.69 3.01 55.45
#